data_AF-A0A5J4U2T0-F1
#
_entry.id   AF-A0A5J4U2T0-F1
#
_cell.length_a   1.000
_cell.length_b   1.000
_cell.length_c   1.000
_cell.angle_alpha   90.00
_cell.angle_beta   90.00
_cell.angle_gamma   90.00
#
_symmetry.space_group_name_H-M   'P 1'
#
loop_
_entity.id
_entity.type
_entity.pdbx_description
1 polymer ?
#
loop_
_entity_poly.entity_id
_entity_poly.type
_entity_poly.pdbx_seq_one_letter_code
_entity_poly.pdbx_strand_id
1 'polypeptide(L)' 'KHWNKKVSSYNMQDTKAGRDIMNNVKEDDFEYFRDIIQRGQCWFCEVRFTNKNPPTLNRIDNSLGHSKNNVQLA' A
#
# COMPACT_ATOMS: atom_id res chain seq x y z
N LYS A 1 14.29 2.25 -4.12
CA LYS A 1 14.17 1.34 -5.30
C LYS A 1 12.98 0.38 -5.20
N HIS A 2 12.77 -0.37 -4.12
CA HIS A 2 11.60 -1.26 -3.99
C HIS A 2 10.27 -0.51 -3.82
N TRP A 3 10.25 0.54 -3.00
CA TRP A 3 9.06 1.38 -2.77
C TRP A 3 8.52 2.04 -4.04
N ASN A 4 9.38 2.71 -4.81
CA ASN A 4 8.99 3.35 -6.07
C ASN A 4 8.31 2.38 -7.03
N LYS A 5 8.81 1.14 -7.14
CA LYS A 5 8.17 0.09 -7.96
C LYS A 5 6.77 -0.27 -7.45
N LYS A 6 6.56 -0.31 -6.13
CA LYS A 6 5.23 -0.52 -5.55
C LYS A 6 4.28 0.65 -5.87
N VAL A 7 4.73 1.89 -5.64
CA VAL A 7 3.95 3.09 -5.97
C VAL A 7 3.53 3.10 -7.45
N SER A 8 4.47 2.83 -8.37
CA SER A 8 4.16 2.71 -9.80
C SER A 8 3.16 1.58 -10.09
N SER A 9 3.29 0.43 -9.41
CA SER A 9 2.34 -0.69 -9.57
C SER A 9 0.94 -0.33 -9.11
N TYR A 10 0.79 0.34 -7.96
CA TYR A 10 -0.51 0.78 -7.44
C TYR A 10 -1.19 1.76 -8.39
N ASN A 11 -0.44 2.75 -8.91
CA ASN A 11 -0.94 3.69 -9.91
C ASN A 11 -1.38 2.97 -11.19
N MET A 12 -0.58 2.03 -11.70
CA MET A 12 -0.96 1.26 -12.88
C MET A 12 -2.26 0.47 -12.67
N GLN A 13 -2.41 -0.18 -11.52
CA GLN A 13 -3.60 -0.96 -11.19
C GLN A 13 -4.86 -0.08 -11.11
N ASP A 14 -4.75 1.10 -10.49
CA ASP A 14 -5.87 2.00 -10.29
C ASP A 14 -6.25 2.71 -11.59
N THR A 15 -5.27 3.17 -12.37
CA THR A 15 -5.52 3.70 -13.72
C THR A 15 -6.20 2.66 -14.61
N LYS A 16 -5.73 1.40 -14.62
CA LYS A 16 -6.32 0.33 -15.43
C LYS A 16 -7.78 0.05 -15.06
N ALA A 17 -8.14 0.27 -13.80
CA ALA A 17 -9.49 0.07 -13.30
C ALA A 17 -10.36 1.35 -13.33
N GLY A 18 -9.86 2.46 -13.89
CA GLY A 18 -10.59 3.73 -13.97
C GLY A 18 -10.78 4.44 -12.63
N ARG A 19 -9.94 4.15 -11.63
CA ARG A 19 -9.99 4.80 -10.32
C ARG A 19 -9.19 6.10 -10.31
N ASP A 20 -9.59 7.04 -9.45
CA ASP A 20 -8.82 8.25 -9.19
C ASP A 20 -7.46 7.89 -8.56
N ILE A 21 -6.39 8.48 -9.10
CA ILE A 21 -5.00 8.29 -8.66
C ILE A 21 -4.40 9.57 -8.07
N MET A 22 -5.12 10.70 -8.07
CA MET A 22 -4.57 11.99 -7.62
C MET A 22 -4.05 11.95 -6.19
N ASN A 23 -4.71 11.14 -5.36
CA ASN A 23 -4.40 10.98 -3.93
C ASN A 23 -3.77 9.63 -3.60
N ASN A 24 -3.28 8.90 -4.60
CA ASN A 24 -2.56 7.65 -4.34
C ASN A 24 -1.28 7.90 -3.53
N VAL A 25 -0.84 6.85 -2.83
CA VAL A 25 0.44 6.83 -2.11
C VAL A 25 1.59 7.28 -3.02
N LYS A 26 2.50 8.07 -2.47
CA LYS A 26 3.61 8.70 -3.19
C LYS A 26 4.95 8.15 -2.71
N GLU A 27 6.00 8.45 -3.47
CA GLU A 27 7.36 8.06 -3.09
C GLU A 27 7.76 8.63 -1.72
N ASP A 28 7.38 9.88 -1.45
CA ASP A 28 7.65 10.60 -0.19
C ASP A 28 6.95 9.97 1.03
N ASP A 29 5.98 9.09 0.82
CA ASP A 29 5.27 8.39 1.89
C ASP A 29 6.05 7.19 2.45
N PHE A 30 7.25 6.92 1.92
CA PHE A 30 8.05 5.76 2.29
C PHE A 30 8.28 5.65 3.80
N GLU A 31 8.70 6.74 4.43
CA GLU A 31 9.03 6.77 5.86
C GLU A 31 7.80 6.46 6.73
N TYR A 32 6.64 7.04 6.36
CA TYR A 32 5.37 6.78 7.03
C TYR A 32 4.98 5.29 6.96
N PHE A 33 5.01 4.70 5.76
CA PHE A 33 4.65 3.29 5.61
C PHE A 33 5.69 2.34 6.19
N ARG A 34 6.99 2.68 6.16
CA ARG A 34 8.05 1.88 6.81
C ARG A 34 7.77 1.74 8.30
N ASP A 35 7.45 2.83 8.98
CA ASP A 35 7.20 2.84 10.42
C ASP A 35 5.93 2.05 10.79
N ILE A 36 4.87 2.15 9.99
CA ILE A 36 3.63 1.37 10.19
C ILE A 36 3.90 -0.12 9.93
N ILE A 37 4.65 -0.46 8.88
CA ILE A 37 5.02 -1.85 8.57
C ILE A 37 5.84 -2.47 9.70
N GLN A 38 6.79 -1.72 10.28
CA GLN A 38 7.66 -2.21 11.35
C GLN A 38 6.89 -2.56 12.62
N ARG A 39 5.82 -1.83 12.91
CA ARG A 39 5.00 -2.01 14.13
C ARG A 39 3.71 -2.82 13.88
N GLY A 40 3.32 -2.95 12.62
CA GLY A 40 2.07 -3.54 12.20
C GLY A 40 2.14 -5.04 11.91
N GLN A 41 0.98 -5.56 11.51
CA GLN A 41 0.77 -6.94 11.12
C GLN A 41 -0.24 -6.97 9.97
N CYS A 42 -0.36 -8.13 9.32
CA CYS A 42 -1.40 -8.34 8.32
C CYS A 42 -2.79 -8.15 8.93
N TRP A 43 -3.64 -7.36 8.28
CA TRP A 43 -5.01 -7.09 8.72
C TRP A 43 -5.89 -8.36 8.70
N PHE A 44 -5.55 -9.32 7.84
CA PHE A 44 -6.34 -10.53 7.64
C PHE A 44 -5.88 -11.69 8.54
N CYS A 45 -4.56 -11.94 8.61
CA CYS A 45 -4.02 -13.09 9.34
C CYS A 45 -3.32 -12.74 10.65
N GLU A 46 -3.21 -11.45 10.98
CA GLU A 46 -2.61 -10.96 12.23
C GLU A 46 -1.13 -11.34 12.44
N VAL A 47 -0.44 -11.76 11.38
CA VAL A 47 0.99 -12.09 11.43
C VAL A 47 1.86 -10.87 11.12
N ARG A 48 2.93 -10.68 11.90
CA ARG A 48 3.92 -9.61 11.66
C ARG A 48 4.74 -9.84 10.39
N PHE A 49 5.12 -8.73 9.76
CA PHE A 49 5.94 -8.76 8.56
C PHE A 49 7.42 -9.00 8.86
N THR A 50 8.07 -9.67 7.94
CA THR A 50 9.48 -10.06 7.92
C THR A 50 9.97 -9.99 6.48
N ASN A 51 11.28 -10.18 6.27
CA ASN A 51 11.83 -10.22 4.91
C ASN A 51 11.30 -11.39 4.06
N LYS A 52 10.73 -12.43 4.67
CA LYS A 52 10.14 -13.59 3.97
C LYS A 52 8.64 -13.43 3.67
N ASN A 53 7.95 -12.52 4.36
CA ASN A 53 6.56 -12.15 4.12
C ASN A 53 6.47 -10.60 4.02
N PRO A 54 6.93 -10.01 2.91
CA PRO A 54 6.84 -8.57 2.74
C PRO A 54 5.37 -8.13 2.65
N PRO A 55 4.99 -7.01 3.28
CA PRO A 55 3.61 -6.52 3.25
C PRO A 55 3.22 -6.05 1.85
N THR A 56 1.93 -5.93 1.60
CA THR A 56 1.36 -5.08 0.55
C THR A 56 0.36 -4.09 1.14
N LEU A 57 0.13 -2.99 0.43
CA LEU A 57 -1.00 -2.11 0.70
C LEU A 57 -2.22 -2.65 -0.05
N ASN A 58 -3.18 -3.18 0.69
CA ASN A 58 -4.45 -3.60 0.14
C ASN A 58 -5.49 -2.48 0.32
N ARG A 59 -6.34 -2.27 -0.68
CA ARG A 59 -7.44 -1.29 -0.56
C ARG A 59 -8.44 -1.73 0.52
N ILE A 60 -9.00 -0.74 1.23
CA ILE A 60 -10.13 -0.95 2.15
C ILE A 60 -11.43 -0.94 1.32
N ASP A 61 -11.64 0.12 0.55
CA ASP A 61 -12.69 0.22 -0.47
C ASP A 61 -12.10 -0.01 -1.87
N ASN A 62 -12.58 -1.05 -2.55
CA ASN A 62 -12.11 -1.43 -3.89
C ASN A 62 -12.59 -0.49 -5.01
N SER A 63 -13.57 0.37 -4.75
CA SER A 63 -14.00 1.41 -5.67
C SER A 63 -13.06 2.62 -5.70
N LEU A 64 -12.23 2.80 -4.66
CA LEU A 64 -11.31 3.92 -4.48
C LEU A 64 -9.85 3.52 -4.71
N GLY A 65 -9.00 4.48 -5.08
CA GLY A 65 -7.56 4.26 -5.28
C GLY A 65 -6.80 3.97 -3.98
N HIS A 66 -5.51 3.66 -4.09
CA HIS A 66 -4.61 3.45 -2.95
C HIS A 66 -4.21 4.77 -2.27
N SER A 67 -5.15 5.50 -1.67
CA SER A 67 -4.83 6.64 -0.82
C SER A 67 -4.36 6.19 0.57
N LYS A 68 -3.67 7.08 1.32
CA LYS A 68 -3.21 6.78 2.69
C LYS A 68 -4.32 6.31 3.63
N ASN A 69 -5.54 6.83 3.44
CA ASN A 69 -6.69 6.53 4.28
C ASN A 69 -7.52 5.35 3.76
N ASN A 70 -7.20 4.82 2.57
CA ASN A 70 -7.93 3.71 1.94
C ASN A 70 -7.06 2.44 1.82
N VAL A 71 -6.00 2.32 2.62
CA VAL A 71 -5.12 1.14 2.58
C VAL A 71 -4.91 0.52 3.95
N GLN A 72 -4.73 -0.80 3.94
CA GLN A 72 -4.39 -1.62 5.09
C GLN A 72 -3.24 -2.57 4.74
N LEU A 73 -2.44 -2.96 5.73
CA LEU A 73 -1.30 -3.86 5.52
C LEU A 73 -1.79 -5.30 5.37
N ALA A 74 -1.55 -5.92 4.22
CA ALA A 74 -1.86 -7.32 3.95
C ALA A 74 -0.59 -8.15 3.74
#